data_AF-A0A0R3WTC1-F1
#
_entry.id   AF-A0A0R3WTC1-F1
#
_cell.length_a   1.000
_cell.length_b   1.000
_cell.length_c   1.000
_cell.angle_alpha   90.00
_cell.angle_beta   90.00
_cell.angle_gamma   90.00
#
_symmetry.space_group_name_H-M   'P 1'
#
loop_
_entity.id
_entity.type
_entity.pdbx_description
1 polymer ?
#
loop_
_entity_poly.entity_id
_entity_poly.type
_entity_poly.pdbx_seq_one_letter_code
_entity_poly.pdbx_strand_id
1 'polypeptide(L)'
;LQHFPNLINGIYGIGHRILVTDVQESLFWVRYRPRADNQMVIFADDASPRWITQLAVLDNSTAAVADKFGNVIILRLPPDVNDNVEEDPSGNRSLWDRNALGGANQKLEMVCHFYVGEVVTSLQKATLIPGGSEGLVYATLSGSLGILIPFASKDAYSFFQHLELHMRTENISLVGRDHLHYRSLYYPCKNVIDGDLCEMFNTLDAEKQRNIAEEMDKVPTDIAKRLEDMRTRCAF
;
A
#
# COMPACT_ATOMS: atom_id res chain seq x y z
N LEU A 1 10.96 -25.52 13.90
CA LEU A 1 10.95 -24.12 14.38
C LEU A 1 10.94 -23.23 13.16
N GLN A 2 9.83 -22.54 12.93
CA GLN A 2 9.78 -21.53 11.87
C GLN A 2 10.61 -20.32 12.32
N HIS A 3 11.60 -19.92 11.51
CA HIS A 3 12.50 -18.82 11.82
C HIS A 3 12.29 -17.68 10.84
N PHE A 4 12.61 -16.45 11.26
CA PHE A 4 12.72 -15.33 10.32
C PHE A 4 13.90 -15.60 9.39
N PRO A 5 13.74 -15.50 8.05
CA PRO A 5 14.74 -16.02 7.12
C PRO A 5 16.08 -15.29 7.15
N ASN A 6 16.09 -13.97 7.34
CA ASN A 6 17.30 -13.16 7.28
C ASN A 6 17.46 -12.31 8.55
N LEU A 7 17.27 -10.99 8.42
CA LEU A 7 17.52 -10.00 9.46
C LEU A 7 16.23 -9.24 9.74
N ILE A 8 15.79 -9.27 11.00
CA ILE A 8 14.70 -8.44 11.48
C ILE A 8 15.15 -6.97 11.45
N ASN A 9 14.37 -6.12 10.79
CA ASN A 9 14.62 -4.68 10.73
C ASN A 9 13.46 -3.83 11.28
N GLY A 10 12.38 -4.47 11.76
CA GLY A 10 11.24 -3.78 12.37
C GLY A 10 10.35 -4.73 13.15
N ILE A 11 9.82 -4.25 14.28
CA ILE A 11 8.92 -4.98 15.17
C ILE A 11 7.83 -4.03 15.65
N TYR A 12 6.56 -4.40 15.46
CA TYR A 12 5.40 -3.55 15.74
C TYR A 12 4.33 -4.34 16.48
N GLY A 13 3.91 -3.89 17.65
CA GLY A 13 2.88 -4.55 18.46
C GLY A 13 1.47 -4.08 18.08
N ILE A 14 0.54 -5.03 17.91
CA ILE A 14 -0.90 -4.77 17.73
C ILE A 14 -1.68 -5.70 18.66
N GLY A 15 -1.97 -5.22 19.88
CA GLY A 15 -2.66 -6.02 20.89
C GLY A 15 -1.92 -7.33 21.20
N HIS A 16 -2.48 -8.45 20.73
CA HIS A 16 -1.95 -9.80 20.93
C HIS A 16 -1.15 -10.36 19.72
N ARG A 17 -1.02 -9.55 18.68
CA ARG A 17 -0.26 -9.83 17.46
C ARG A 17 0.98 -8.93 17.41
N ILE A 18 1.99 -9.42 16.73
CA ILE A 18 3.24 -8.70 16.47
C ILE A 18 3.49 -8.79 14.97
N LEU A 19 3.82 -7.66 14.36
CA LEU A 19 4.28 -7.58 12.97
C LEU A 19 5.80 -7.51 13.01
N VAL A 20 6.44 -8.36 12.23
CA VAL A 20 7.90 -8.42 12.12
C VAL A 20 8.27 -8.26 10.65
N THR A 21 9.16 -7.32 10.36
CA THR A 21 9.67 -7.11 9.00
C THR A 21 11.05 -7.71 8.88
N ASP A 22 11.25 -8.45 7.80
CA ASP A 22 12.56 -8.95 7.38
C ASP A 22 13.16 -8.02 6.33
N VAL A 23 14.49 -7.91 6.32
CA VAL A 23 15.22 -7.06 5.37
C VAL A 23 15.02 -7.45 3.90
N GLN A 24 14.54 -8.66 3.61
CA GLN A 24 14.30 -9.18 2.25
C GLN A 24 12.99 -9.95 2.11
N GLU A 25 12.56 -10.70 3.12
CA GLU A 25 11.38 -11.58 3.06
C GLU A 25 10.09 -10.92 3.57
N SER A 26 9.97 -9.60 3.36
CA SER A 26 8.73 -8.84 3.60
C SER A 26 8.23 -8.91 5.06
N LEU A 27 6.91 -9.08 5.23
CA LEU A 27 6.19 -8.94 6.49
C LEU A 27 5.69 -10.29 7.01
N PHE A 28 5.91 -10.53 8.29
CA PHE A 28 5.45 -11.68 9.05
C PHE A 28 4.46 -11.26 10.14
N TRP A 29 3.37 -12.01 10.28
CA TRP A 29 2.42 -11.89 11.38
C TRP A 29 2.68 -12.98 12.42
N VAL A 30 2.85 -12.53 13.65
CA VAL A 30 3.24 -13.37 14.79
C VAL A 30 2.19 -13.25 15.89
N ARG A 31 1.83 -14.38 16.49
CA ARG A 31 0.94 -14.46 17.64
C ARG A 31 1.77 -14.69 18.91
N TYR A 32 1.62 -13.81 19.90
CA TYR A 32 2.26 -13.99 21.21
C TYR A 32 1.37 -14.70 22.22
N ARG A 33 1.80 -15.86 22.74
CA ARG A 33 1.01 -16.72 23.66
C ARG A 33 1.62 -16.76 25.06
N PRO A 34 1.23 -15.86 25.97
CA PRO A 34 1.80 -15.82 27.31
C PRO A 34 1.42 -17.02 28.19
N ARG A 35 0.29 -17.70 27.89
CA ARG A 35 -0.20 -18.85 28.69
C ARG A 35 0.31 -20.22 28.20
N ALA A 36 0.99 -20.25 27.06
CA ALA A 36 1.58 -21.44 26.47
C ALA A 36 3.09 -21.23 26.38
N ASP A 37 3.75 -21.17 27.53
CA ASP A 37 5.21 -21.03 27.67
C ASP A 37 5.85 -19.81 26.96
N ASN A 38 5.14 -18.69 26.91
CA ASN A 38 5.61 -17.44 26.26
C ASN A 38 6.01 -17.61 24.79
N GLN A 39 5.32 -18.49 24.07
CA GLN A 39 5.63 -18.78 22.67
C GLN A 39 5.26 -17.64 21.73
N MET A 40 6.05 -17.50 20.66
CA MET A 40 5.78 -16.65 19.51
C MET A 40 5.64 -17.52 18.27
N VAL A 41 4.48 -17.49 17.62
CA VAL A 41 4.18 -18.34 16.47
C VAL A 41 3.93 -17.47 15.24
N ILE A 42 4.72 -17.67 14.19
CA ILE A 42 4.46 -17.08 12.87
C ILE A 42 3.25 -17.81 12.28
N PHE A 43 2.16 -17.09 12.01
CA PHE A 43 0.93 -17.69 11.48
C PHE A 43 0.59 -17.25 10.06
N ALA A 44 1.16 -16.13 9.59
CA ALA A 44 1.03 -15.67 8.21
C ALA A 44 2.26 -14.87 7.75
N ASP A 45 2.53 -14.87 6.45
CA ASP A 45 3.63 -14.17 5.80
C ASP A 45 3.26 -13.71 4.38
N ASP A 46 4.00 -12.74 3.84
CA ASP A 46 3.83 -12.31 2.44
C ASP A 46 4.27 -13.42 1.47
N ALA A 47 3.68 -13.43 0.27
CA ALA A 47 4.03 -14.37 -0.79
C ALA A 47 5.19 -13.87 -1.67
N SER A 48 5.56 -12.59 -1.56
CA SER A 48 6.62 -11.96 -2.37
C SER A 48 7.72 -11.36 -1.50
N PRO A 49 9.00 -11.46 -1.90
CA PRO A 49 10.09 -10.81 -1.20
C PRO A 49 9.98 -9.29 -1.34
N ARG A 50 10.19 -8.57 -0.24
CA ARG A 50 10.19 -7.10 -0.20
C ARG A 50 11.29 -6.62 0.74
N TRP A 51 12.10 -5.69 0.25
CA TRP A 51 13.19 -5.10 1.01
C TRP A 51 12.69 -3.97 1.88
N ILE A 52 11.85 -4.30 2.87
CA ILE A 52 11.09 -3.34 3.67
C ILE A 52 12.06 -2.36 4.35
N THR A 53 11.73 -1.08 4.31
CA THR A 53 12.41 -0.01 5.04
C THR A 53 11.53 0.59 6.12
N GLN A 54 10.23 0.69 5.87
CA GLN A 54 9.25 1.33 6.76
C GLN A 54 7.95 0.53 6.79
N LEU A 55 7.26 0.56 7.93
CA LEU A 55 5.95 -0.02 8.12
C LEU A 55 5.06 0.94 8.91
N ALA A 56 3.81 1.06 8.48
CA ALA A 56 2.74 1.71 9.23
C ALA A 56 1.61 0.71 9.49
N VAL A 57 1.24 0.54 10.76
CA VAL A 57 0.06 -0.22 11.15
C VAL A 57 -1.18 0.58 10.76
N LEU A 58 -2.07 0.00 9.96
CA LEU A 58 -3.31 0.66 9.55
C LEU A 58 -4.49 0.25 10.42
N ASP A 59 -4.63 -1.06 10.66
CA ASP A 59 -5.64 -1.69 11.50
C ASP A 59 -5.16 -3.07 12.01
N ASN A 60 -6.05 -3.88 12.59
CA ASN A 60 -5.71 -5.17 13.20
C ASN A 60 -5.41 -6.31 12.20
N SER A 61 -5.62 -6.07 10.91
CA SER A 61 -5.37 -7.04 9.83
C SER A 61 -4.62 -6.47 8.64
N THR A 62 -4.29 -5.17 8.64
CA THR A 62 -3.72 -4.46 7.50
C THR A 62 -2.52 -3.62 7.92
N ALA A 63 -1.44 -3.73 7.17
CA ALA A 63 -0.26 -2.88 7.31
C ALA A 63 0.16 -2.31 5.95
N ALA A 64 0.64 -1.07 5.98
CA ALA A 64 1.34 -0.49 4.84
C ALA A 64 2.85 -0.67 5.04
N VAL A 65 3.56 -1.00 3.98
CA VAL A 65 5.00 -1.16 3.97
C VAL A 65 5.58 -0.34 2.82
N ALA A 66 6.80 0.15 3.02
CA ALA A 66 7.60 0.69 1.94
C ALA A 66 8.94 -0.04 1.85
N ASP A 67 9.55 -0.05 0.67
CA ASP A 67 10.80 -0.77 0.42
C ASP A 67 11.94 0.11 -0.07
N LYS A 68 13.15 -0.46 -0.09
CA LYS A 68 14.39 0.19 -0.56
C LYS A 68 14.35 0.62 -2.02
N PHE A 69 13.39 0.13 -2.79
CA PHE A 69 13.26 0.43 -4.20
C PHE A 69 12.26 1.55 -4.47
N GLY A 70 11.56 2.07 -3.44
CA GLY A 70 10.62 3.18 -3.60
C GLY A 70 9.19 2.75 -3.90
N ASN A 71 8.82 1.52 -3.52
CA ASN A 71 7.43 1.07 -3.56
C ASN A 71 6.73 1.37 -2.23
N VAL A 72 5.42 1.64 -2.30
CA VAL A 72 4.50 1.60 -1.16
C VAL A 72 3.45 0.52 -1.44
N ILE A 73 3.24 -0.38 -0.47
CA ILE A 73 2.38 -1.55 -0.59
C ILE A 73 1.47 -1.64 0.63
N ILE A 74 0.21 -2.02 0.42
CA ILE A 74 -0.71 -2.36 1.51
C ILE A 74 -0.93 -3.87 1.50
N LEU A 75 -0.57 -4.52 2.60
CA LEU A 75 -0.71 -5.96 2.82
C LEU A 75 -1.79 -6.21 3.87
N ARG A 76 -2.66 -7.18 3.61
CA ARG A 76 -3.79 -7.53 4.48
C ARG A 76 -3.84 -9.03 4.74
N LEU A 77 -4.18 -9.40 5.98
CA LEU A 77 -4.54 -10.78 6.32
C LEU A 77 -5.87 -11.16 5.66
N PRO A 78 -5.98 -12.38 5.09
CA PRO A 78 -7.27 -12.91 4.65
C PRO A 78 -8.33 -12.87 5.76
N PRO A 79 -9.62 -12.73 5.42
CA PRO A 79 -10.70 -12.60 6.40
C PRO A 79 -10.89 -13.85 7.27
N ASP A 80 -10.50 -15.02 6.77
CA ASP A 80 -10.60 -16.34 7.39
C ASP A 80 -9.29 -16.80 8.07
N VAL A 81 -8.37 -15.86 8.33
CA VAL A 81 -7.07 -16.18 8.96
C VAL A 81 -7.25 -16.77 10.38
N ASN A 82 -6.57 -17.88 10.63
CA ASN A 82 -6.47 -18.50 11.94
C ASN A 82 -5.15 -18.12 12.61
N ASP A 83 -5.20 -17.37 13.72
CA ASP A 83 -4.01 -17.01 14.50
C ASP A 83 -3.76 -17.94 15.72
N ASN A 84 -4.61 -18.96 15.89
CA ASN A 84 -4.50 -20.01 16.90
C ASN A 84 -3.78 -21.28 16.38
N VAL A 85 -2.81 -21.12 15.47
CA VAL A 85 -1.97 -22.22 14.95
C VAL A 85 -1.09 -22.82 16.05
N GLU A 86 -1.21 -24.10 16.37
CA GLU A 86 -0.32 -24.79 17.31
C GLU A 86 0.89 -25.37 16.57
N GLU A 87 2.11 -24.97 16.92
CA GLU A 87 3.32 -25.67 16.46
C GLU A 87 3.41 -27.01 17.22
N ASP A 88 3.41 -28.13 16.50
CA ASP A 88 3.65 -29.45 17.07
C ASP A 88 5.15 -29.58 17.40
N PRO A 89 5.54 -29.67 18.70
CA PRO A 89 6.94 -29.77 19.11
C PRO A 89 7.62 -31.06 18.65
N SER A 90 6.84 -32.09 18.27
CA SER A 90 7.35 -33.41 17.90
C SER A 90 7.81 -33.52 16.45
N GLY A 91 7.53 -32.51 15.61
CA GLY A 91 7.93 -32.51 14.19
C GLY A 91 7.17 -33.52 13.32
N ASN A 92 6.10 -34.13 13.83
CA ASN A 92 5.31 -35.16 13.14
C ASN A 92 4.20 -34.60 12.23
N ARG A 93 4.26 -33.32 11.85
CA ARG A 93 3.28 -32.75 10.92
C ARG A 93 3.28 -33.54 9.61
N SER A 94 2.07 -33.90 9.19
CA SER A 94 1.78 -34.68 7.98
C SER A 94 2.48 -34.06 6.76
N LEU A 95 2.89 -34.89 5.78
CA LEU A 95 3.45 -34.47 4.49
C LEU A 95 2.57 -33.44 3.72
N TRP A 96 1.31 -33.29 4.15
CA TRP A 96 0.29 -32.39 3.62
C TRP A 96 0.33 -30.98 4.24
N ASP A 97 1.03 -30.83 5.37
CA ASP A 97 1.23 -29.57 6.09
C ASP A 97 2.49 -28.83 5.59
N ARG A 98 2.88 -29.09 4.34
CA ARG A 98 4.02 -28.42 3.71
C ARG A 98 3.72 -26.93 3.62
N ASN A 99 4.42 -26.16 4.45
CA ASN A 99 4.66 -24.73 4.37
C ASN A 99 4.44 -24.19 2.95
N ALA A 100 3.34 -23.46 2.76
CA ALA A 100 3.05 -22.82 1.49
C ALA A 100 4.23 -21.90 1.11
N LEU A 101 4.79 -22.10 -0.08
CA LEU A 101 5.92 -21.34 -0.61
C LEU A 101 7.17 -21.32 0.33
N GLY A 102 7.36 -22.36 1.14
CA GLY A 102 8.50 -22.45 2.06
C GLY A 102 8.38 -21.58 3.32
N GLY A 103 7.24 -20.95 3.56
CA GLY A 103 6.96 -20.09 4.71
C GLY A 103 5.70 -20.50 5.49
N ALA A 104 4.95 -19.53 6.03
CA ALA A 104 3.71 -19.85 6.74
C ALA A 104 2.63 -20.35 5.77
N ASN A 105 1.66 -21.12 6.29
CA ASN A 105 0.58 -21.69 5.48
C ASN A 105 -0.41 -20.63 4.97
N GLN A 106 -0.56 -19.52 5.69
CA GLN A 106 -1.49 -18.44 5.35
C GLN A 106 -0.72 -17.27 4.76
N LYS A 107 -1.12 -16.83 3.57
CA LYS A 107 -0.43 -15.76 2.85
C LYS A 107 -1.19 -14.44 2.93
N LEU A 108 -0.43 -13.34 2.98
CA LEU A 108 -0.98 -12.00 2.92
C LEU A 108 -1.50 -11.68 1.51
N GLU A 109 -2.56 -10.88 1.46
CA GLU A 109 -3.09 -10.31 0.24
C GLU A 109 -2.47 -8.93 0.01
N MET A 110 -1.87 -8.72 -1.16
CA MET A 110 -1.47 -7.39 -1.61
C MET A 110 -2.71 -6.64 -2.12
N VAL A 111 -3.19 -5.68 -1.32
CA VAL A 111 -4.39 -4.89 -1.59
C VAL A 111 -4.08 -3.72 -2.50
N CYS A 112 -2.98 -3.02 -2.22
CA CYS A 112 -2.51 -1.89 -3.01
C CYS A 112 -1.01 -2.00 -3.29
N HIS A 113 -0.58 -1.54 -4.45
CA HIS A 113 0.83 -1.32 -4.78
C HIS A 113 0.95 -0.04 -5.62
N PHE A 114 1.97 0.76 -5.31
CA PHE A 114 2.31 1.95 -6.07
C PHE A 114 3.82 2.19 -6.03
N TYR A 115 4.42 2.46 -7.19
CA TYR A 115 5.80 2.91 -7.28
C TYR A 115 5.87 4.44 -7.16
N VAL A 116 6.44 4.92 -6.05
CA VAL A 116 6.61 6.36 -5.77
C VAL A 116 7.67 6.96 -6.69
N GLY A 117 8.76 6.23 -6.94
CA GLY A 117 9.94 6.73 -7.66
C GLY A 117 11.14 6.97 -6.78
N GLU A 118 10.94 7.05 -5.47
CA GLU A 118 11.95 7.43 -4.49
C GLU A 118 11.82 6.57 -3.25
N VAL A 119 12.95 6.33 -2.57
CA VAL A 119 12.97 5.51 -1.35
C VAL A 119 12.19 6.23 -0.25
N VAL A 120 11.15 5.59 0.27
CA VAL A 120 10.39 6.10 1.40
C VAL A 120 11.18 5.87 2.69
N THR A 121 11.37 6.95 3.46
CA THR A 121 12.16 7.00 4.70
C THR A 121 11.29 7.13 5.95
N SER A 122 10.03 7.56 5.80
CA SER A 122 9.03 7.56 6.86
C SER A 122 7.66 7.24 6.27
N LEU A 123 6.85 6.47 6.99
CA LEU A 123 5.51 6.09 6.61
C LEU A 123 4.62 6.10 7.84
N GLN A 124 3.58 6.94 7.86
CA GLN A 124 2.75 7.14 9.04
C GLN A 124 1.29 7.39 8.68
N LYS A 125 0.38 6.67 9.35
CA LYS A 125 -1.04 7.00 9.33
C LYS A 125 -1.30 8.23 10.20
N ALA A 126 -1.86 9.28 9.63
CA ALA A 126 -2.07 10.55 10.33
C ALA A 126 -3.24 11.35 9.74
N THR A 127 -3.76 12.28 10.54
CA THR A 127 -4.69 13.33 10.09
C THR A 127 -3.93 14.66 10.06
N LEU A 128 -3.84 15.30 8.90
CA LEU A 128 -3.04 16.52 8.73
C LEU A 128 -3.78 17.80 9.16
N ILE A 129 -5.11 17.82 9.06
CA ILE A 129 -5.94 18.97 9.40
C ILE A 129 -6.97 18.60 10.49
N PRO A 130 -7.24 19.47 11.47
CA PRO A 130 -8.28 19.22 12.47
C PRO A 130 -9.64 18.94 11.82
N GLY A 131 -10.22 17.76 12.08
CA GLY A 131 -11.48 17.33 11.47
C GLY A 131 -11.38 16.76 10.05
N GLY A 132 -10.16 16.66 9.50
CA GLY A 132 -9.90 16.02 8.21
C GLY A 132 -9.92 14.50 8.27
N SER A 133 -9.79 13.89 7.09
CA SER A 133 -9.70 12.43 6.98
C SER A 133 -8.30 11.90 7.34
N GLU A 134 -8.21 10.70 7.89
CA GLU A 134 -6.91 10.00 8.01
C GLU A 134 -6.38 9.65 6.62
N GLY A 135 -5.09 9.88 6.42
CA GLY A 135 -4.33 9.42 5.26
C GLY A 135 -3.02 8.76 5.69
N LEU A 136 -2.37 8.12 4.73
CA LEU A 136 -1.06 7.52 4.93
C LEU A 136 0.00 8.46 4.35
N VAL A 137 0.65 9.20 5.23
CA VAL A 137 1.66 10.20 4.90
C VAL A 137 3.01 9.52 4.79
N TYR A 138 3.81 9.93 3.82
CA TYR A 138 5.17 9.44 3.65
C TYR A 138 6.16 10.56 3.35
N ALA A 139 7.41 10.34 3.75
CA ALA A 139 8.55 11.15 3.36
C ALA A 139 9.54 10.30 2.57
N THR A 140 10.21 10.90 1.59
CA THR A 140 11.20 10.22 0.75
C THR A 140 12.63 10.66 1.05
N LEU A 141 13.60 9.88 0.59
CA LEU A 141 15.03 10.18 0.72
C LEU A 141 15.42 11.49 0.03
N SER A 142 14.77 11.84 -1.09
CA SER A 142 15.03 13.08 -1.82
C SER A 142 14.36 14.31 -1.21
N GLY A 143 13.59 14.16 -0.12
CA GLY A 143 12.90 15.25 0.57
C GLY A 143 11.46 15.49 0.12
N SER A 144 10.89 14.63 -0.72
CA SER A 144 9.47 14.70 -1.10
C SER A 144 8.59 14.28 0.07
N LEU A 145 7.45 14.96 0.23
CA LEU A 145 6.37 14.56 1.13
C LEU A 145 5.15 14.21 0.29
N GLY A 146 4.51 13.08 0.59
CA GLY A 146 3.31 12.65 -0.10
C GLY A 146 2.29 12.04 0.85
N ILE A 147 1.08 11.82 0.34
CA ILE A 147 -0.03 11.25 1.10
C ILE A 147 -0.83 10.30 0.20
N LEU A 148 -1.17 9.12 0.73
CA LEU A 148 -2.16 8.22 0.14
C LEU A 148 -3.49 8.42 0.89
N ILE A 149 -4.53 8.78 0.14
CA ILE A 149 -5.84 9.13 0.69
C ILE A 149 -6.84 8.03 0.31
N PRO A 150 -7.58 7.46 1.27
CA PRO A 150 -8.66 6.51 0.96
C PRO A 150 -9.85 7.23 0.31
N PHE A 151 -10.43 6.63 -0.72
CA PHE A 151 -11.67 7.14 -1.31
C PHE A 151 -12.87 6.85 -0.41
N ALA A 152 -13.73 7.86 -0.23
CA ALA A 152 -14.96 7.73 0.55
C ALA A 152 -16.06 6.91 -0.16
N SER A 153 -16.01 6.82 -1.50
CA SER A 153 -17.00 6.08 -2.29
C SER A 153 -16.38 5.47 -3.55
N LYS A 154 -17.04 4.42 -4.06
CA LYS A 154 -16.68 3.81 -5.35
C LYS A 154 -16.87 4.78 -6.52
N ASP A 155 -17.85 5.68 -6.43
CA ASP A 155 -18.09 6.68 -7.47
C ASP A 155 -16.95 7.70 -7.54
N ALA A 156 -16.39 8.11 -6.39
CA ALA A 156 -15.22 8.95 -6.35
C ALA A 156 -14.00 8.23 -6.96
N TYR A 157 -13.75 6.99 -6.54
CA TYR A 157 -12.68 6.16 -7.12
C TYR A 157 -12.82 6.03 -8.64
N SER A 158 -14.01 5.67 -9.13
CA SER A 158 -14.31 5.52 -10.56
C SER A 158 -14.09 6.82 -11.33
N PHE A 159 -14.52 7.96 -10.77
CA PHE A 159 -14.28 9.27 -11.38
C PHE A 159 -12.79 9.56 -11.59
N PHE A 160 -11.97 9.40 -10.53
CA PHE A 160 -10.53 9.66 -10.62
C PHE A 160 -9.80 8.61 -11.48
N GLN A 161 -10.29 7.37 -11.50
CA GLN A 161 -9.74 6.33 -12.36
C GLN A 161 -9.93 6.66 -13.84
N HIS A 162 -11.12 7.14 -14.22
CA HIS A 162 -11.38 7.59 -15.59
C HIS A 162 -10.56 8.83 -15.93
N LEU A 163 -10.48 9.81 -15.02
CA LEU A 163 -9.64 10.99 -15.24
C LEU A 163 -8.18 10.61 -15.48
N GLU A 164 -7.60 9.74 -14.64
CA GLU A 164 -6.23 9.25 -14.80
C GLU A 164 -6.03 8.58 -16.17
N LEU A 165 -7.01 7.79 -16.63
CA LEU A 165 -6.96 7.14 -17.94
C LEU A 165 -6.86 8.15 -19.09
N HIS A 166 -7.69 9.20 -19.09
CA HIS A 166 -7.61 10.27 -20.09
C HIS A 166 -6.29 11.05 -19.96
N MET A 167 -5.85 11.35 -18.75
CA MET A 167 -4.59 12.06 -18.53
C MET A 167 -3.37 11.28 -19.02
N ARG A 168 -3.42 9.95 -19.02
CA ARG A 168 -2.36 9.10 -19.60
C ARG A 168 -2.26 9.23 -21.12
N THR A 169 -3.39 9.42 -21.84
CA THR A 169 -3.36 9.53 -23.30
C THR A 169 -2.76 10.85 -23.79
N GLU A 170 -2.77 11.88 -22.94
CA GLU A 170 -2.11 13.15 -23.21
C GLU A 170 -0.57 13.06 -23.23
N ASN A 171 0.00 11.91 -22.83
CA ASN A 171 1.43 11.61 -22.86
C ASN A 171 2.31 12.74 -22.30
N ILE A 172 1.95 13.19 -21.10
CA ILE A 172 2.52 14.39 -20.46
C ILE A 172 3.98 14.18 -20.03
N SER A 173 4.46 12.94 -20.04
CA SER A 173 5.83 12.57 -19.68
C SER A 173 6.86 13.26 -20.56
N LEU A 174 7.60 14.23 -20.00
CA LEU A 174 8.64 15.00 -20.71
C LEU A 174 9.77 14.13 -21.26
N VAL A 175 9.98 12.95 -20.68
CA VAL A 175 11.03 12.00 -21.06
C VAL A 175 10.50 10.81 -21.86
N GLY A 176 9.21 10.83 -22.26
CA GLY A 176 8.58 9.77 -23.04
C GLY A 176 8.38 8.44 -22.30
N ARG A 177 8.50 8.44 -20.96
CA ARG A 177 8.17 7.27 -20.12
C ARG A 177 6.65 7.07 -20.08
N ASP A 178 6.20 5.87 -20.40
CA ASP A 178 4.80 5.47 -20.16
C ASP A 178 4.48 5.50 -18.66
N HIS A 179 3.37 6.16 -18.31
CA HIS A 179 2.99 6.42 -16.94
C HIS A 179 2.66 5.13 -16.16
N LEU A 180 1.86 4.25 -16.75
CA LEU A 180 1.44 3.01 -16.07
C LEU A 180 2.63 2.08 -15.88
N HIS A 181 3.50 1.97 -16.88
CA HIS A 181 4.75 1.23 -16.79
C HIS A 181 5.65 1.81 -15.69
N TYR A 182 5.77 3.14 -15.59
CA TYR A 182 6.51 3.79 -14.52
C TYR A 182 5.94 3.45 -13.14
N ARG A 183 4.63 3.64 -12.91
CA ARG A 183 3.98 3.34 -11.63
C ARG A 183 3.95 1.84 -11.30
N SER A 184 4.27 0.99 -12.28
CA SER A 184 4.35 -0.47 -12.17
C SER A 184 5.77 -1.04 -12.27
N LEU A 185 6.81 -0.25 -11.97
CA LEU A 185 8.20 -0.61 -12.27
C LEU A 185 8.65 -1.97 -11.71
N TYR A 186 8.26 -2.30 -10.48
CA TYR A 186 8.64 -3.55 -9.81
C TYR A 186 7.48 -4.52 -9.63
N TYR A 187 6.30 -3.99 -9.33
CA TYR A 187 5.04 -4.76 -9.24
C TYR A 187 3.97 -3.98 -9.99
N PRO A 188 2.90 -4.64 -10.47
CA PRO A 188 1.79 -3.95 -11.11
C PRO A 188 1.10 -2.97 -10.15
N CYS A 189 0.94 -1.72 -10.58
CA CYS A 189 0.15 -0.73 -9.85
C CYS A 189 -1.26 -1.30 -9.61
N LYS A 190 -1.72 -1.25 -8.35
CA LYS A 190 -2.97 -1.88 -7.94
C LYS A 190 -3.72 -0.96 -6.97
N ASN A 191 -4.97 -0.66 -7.28
CA ASN A 191 -5.91 0.08 -6.44
C ASN A 191 -5.37 1.43 -5.92
N VAL A 192 -4.53 2.09 -6.71
CA VAL A 192 -4.02 3.44 -6.44
C VAL A 192 -4.13 4.25 -7.72
N ILE A 193 -4.57 5.50 -7.57
CA ILE A 193 -4.68 6.47 -8.67
C ILE A 193 -3.62 7.53 -8.43
N ASP A 194 -2.88 7.89 -9.46
CA ASP A 194 -1.88 8.94 -9.39
C ASP A 194 -2.54 10.33 -9.36
N GLY A 195 -2.62 10.91 -8.16
CA GLY A 195 -3.17 12.24 -7.94
C GLY A 195 -2.35 13.33 -8.63
N ASP A 196 -1.02 13.19 -8.69
CA ASP A 196 -0.14 14.18 -9.31
C ASP A 196 -0.44 14.30 -10.80
N LEU A 197 -0.65 13.15 -11.47
CA LEU A 197 -1.06 13.13 -12.87
C LEU A 197 -2.45 13.76 -13.07
N CYS A 198 -3.39 13.45 -12.18
CA CYS A 198 -4.74 14.01 -12.24
C CYS A 198 -4.72 15.55 -12.07
N GLU A 199 -3.90 16.09 -11.17
CA GLU A 199 -3.77 17.54 -10.95
C GLU A 199 -3.23 18.28 -12.19
N MET A 200 -2.46 17.60 -13.05
CA MET A 200 -2.00 18.18 -14.32
C MET A 200 -3.15 18.56 -15.26
N PHE A 201 -4.37 18.10 -15.02
CA PHE A 201 -5.53 18.48 -15.82
C PHE A 201 -5.66 20.01 -15.95
N ASN A 202 -5.40 20.71 -14.84
CA ASN A 202 -5.51 22.17 -14.77
C ASN A 202 -4.44 22.91 -15.58
N THR A 203 -3.36 22.24 -16.00
CA THR A 203 -2.27 22.82 -16.81
C THR A 203 -2.42 22.56 -18.30
N LEU A 204 -3.38 21.71 -18.70
CA LEU A 204 -3.69 21.46 -20.10
C LEU A 204 -4.33 22.69 -20.78
N ASP A 205 -4.20 22.77 -22.10
CA ASP A 205 -4.90 23.77 -22.90
C ASP A 205 -6.43 23.64 -22.74
N ALA A 206 -7.14 24.77 -22.82
CA ALA A 206 -8.59 24.83 -22.62
C ALA A 206 -9.39 23.93 -23.58
N GLU A 207 -8.86 23.64 -24.77
CA GLU A 207 -9.46 22.69 -25.71
C GLU A 207 -9.39 21.25 -25.19
N LYS A 208 -8.22 20.82 -24.71
CA LYS A 208 -8.01 19.48 -24.15
C LYS A 208 -8.82 19.26 -22.89
N GLN A 209 -8.84 20.25 -21.99
CA GLN A 209 -9.67 20.20 -20.79
C GLN A 209 -11.14 19.98 -21.13
N ARG A 210 -11.64 20.67 -22.17
CA ARG A 210 -13.03 20.52 -22.64
C ARG A 210 -13.28 19.14 -23.22
N ASN A 211 -12.40 18.64 -24.08
CA ASN A 211 -12.56 17.32 -24.69
C ASN A 211 -12.63 16.21 -23.63
N ILE A 212 -11.70 16.22 -22.66
CA ILE A 212 -11.70 15.25 -21.55
C ILE A 212 -12.97 15.38 -20.70
N ALA A 213 -13.38 16.62 -20.40
CA ALA A 213 -14.59 16.85 -19.62
C ALA A 213 -15.85 16.35 -20.34
N GLU A 214 -15.96 16.57 -21.65
CA GLU A 214 -17.05 16.07 -22.48
C GLU A 214 -17.09 14.53 -22.49
N GLU A 215 -15.95 13.86 -22.65
CA GLU A 215 -15.86 12.38 -22.58
C GLU A 215 -16.26 11.82 -21.21
N MET A 216 -16.09 12.61 -20.14
CA MET A 216 -16.48 12.26 -18.78
C MET A 216 -17.91 12.69 -18.41
N ASP A 217 -18.68 13.27 -19.33
CA ASP A 217 -19.99 13.90 -19.09
C ASP A 217 -19.92 14.95 -17.96
N LYS A 218 -18.92 15.84 -18.00
CA LYS A 218 -18.64 16.90 -17.01
C LYS A 218 -18.30 18.22 -17.69
N VAL A 219 -18.19 19.25 -16.87
CA VAL A 219 -17.61 20.56 -17.25
C VAL A 219 -16.19 20.64 -16.66
N PRO A 220 -15.20 21.27 -17.32
CA PRO A 220 -13.85 21.39 -16.78
C PRO A 220 -13.78 21.96 -15.37
N THR A 221 -14.65 22.93 -15.06
CA THR A 221 -14.76 23.54 -13.72
C THR A 221 -15.20 22.53 -12.65
N ASP A 222 -16.03 21.55 -13.01
CA ASP A 222 -16.47 20.51 -12.06
C ASP A 222 -15.35 19.52 -11.77
N ILE A 223 -14.52 19.20 -12.77
CA ILE A 223 -13.34 18.35 -12.61
C ILE A 223 -12.32 19.07 -11.71
N ALA A 224 -11.99 20.33 -12.02
CA ALA A 224 -11.08 21.14 -11.23
C ALA A 224 -11.55 21.26 -9.77
N LYS A 225 -12.85 21.49 -9.56
CA LYS A 225 -13.43 21.54 -8.21
C LYS A 225 -13.29 20.21 -7.47
N ARG A 226 -13.50 19.07 -8.13
CA ARG A 226 -13.36 17.74 -7.50
C ARG A 226 -11.91 17.43 -7.12
N LEU A 227 -10.94 17.85 -7.93
CA LEU A 227 -9.51 17.75 -7.61
C LEU A 227 -9.19 18.53 -6.33
N GLU A 228 -9.64 19.78 -6.27
CA GLU A 228 -9.46 20.66 -5.11
C GLU A 228 -10.17 20.14 -3.85
N ASP A 229 -11.42 19.67 -3.98
CA ASP A 229 -12.19 19.09 -2.88
C ASP A 229 -11.50 17.86 -2.28
N MET A 230 -10.78 17.06 -3.08
CA MET A 230 -10.03 15.90 -2.59
C MET A 230 -8.81 16.33 -1.77
N ARG A 231 -8.08 17.34 -2.25
CA ARG A 231 -6.91 17.91 -1.58
C ARG A 231 -7.27 18.56 -0.25
N THR A 232 -8.23 19.48 -0.27
CA THR A 232 -8.65 20.27 0.90
C THR A 232 -9.23 19.45 2.05
N ARG A 233 -9.76 18.24 1.78
CA ARG A 233 -10.26 17.33 2.83
C ARG A 233 -9.18 16.64 3.64
N CYS A 234 -7.97 16.54 3.10
CA CYS A 234 -6.93 15.64 3.64
C CYS A 234 -5.56 16.31 3.77
N ALA A 235 -5.34 17.43 3.08
CA ALA A 235 -4.07 18.12 2.96
C ALA A 235 -4.27 19.64 2.84
N PHE A 236 -3.14 20.35 2.68
CA PHE A 236 -3.04 21.80 2.56
C PHE A 236 -2.88 22.26 1.10
#